data_AF-A0A1I2BKC1-F1
#
_entry.id   AF-A0A1I2BKC1-F1
#
_cell.length_a   1.000
_cell.length_b   1.000
_cell.length_c   1.000
_cell.angle_alpha   90.00
_cell.angle_beta   90.00
_cell.angle_gamma   90.00
#
_symmetry.space_group_name_H-M   'P 1'
#
loop_
_entity.id
_entity.type
_entity.pdbx_description
1 polymer ?
#
loop_
_entity_poly.entity_id
_entity_poly.type
_entity_poly.pdbx_seq_one_letter_code
_entity_poly.pdbx_strand_id
1 'polypeptide(L)'
;MKTSTQSRAAVGLAACAVLACLSACSTVSSGMGGGDLVRHGKAAEPVLISWTSQNGGISGSMTATLPKATYQGHFFQITQQTEREGVAPLWDGWTEGWTDWPYWGWGGADTYVWRDFTIRYSGKVLANLRTPGGQHMRCRLHMADPARGMAGGGDGECQLQGGGIIHARF
;
A
#
# COMPACT_ATOMS: atom_id res chain seq x y z
N MET A 1 -75.81 19.08 33.82
CA MET A 1 -74.48 18.67 34.33
C MET A 1 -74.33 17.20 33.96
N LYS A 2 -73.40 16.68 33.15
CA LYS A 2 -72.15 17.11 32.52
C LYS A 2 -72.05 16.37 31.18
N THR A 3 -71.56 17.05 30.16
CA THR A 3 -71.10 16.54 28.86
C THR A 3 -69.84 15.67 29.00
N SER A 4 -69.67 14.63 28.18
CA SER A 4 -68.34 14.20 27.70
C SER A 4 -68.42 13.40 26.39
N THR A 5 -68.23 14.17 25.33
CA THR A 5 -67.80 13.90 23.96
C THR A 5 -66.78 12.74 23.81
N GLN A 6 -67.02 11.88 22.81
CA GLN A 6 -66.04 10.92 22.26
C GLN A 6 -64.84 11.65 21.66
N SER A 7 -63.62 11.25 22.01
CA SER A 7 -62.41 11.64 21.26
C SER A 7 -61.84 10.45 20.52
N ARG A 8 -62.02 10.45 19.20
CA ARG A 8 -61.10 9.80 18.27
C ARG A 8 -59.89 10.71 18.14
N ALA A 9 -58.69 10.23 18.49
CA ALA A 9 -57.44 10.86 18.10
C ALA A 9 -56.58 9.80 17.40
N ALA A 10 -56.35 10.05 16.13
CA ALA A 10 -55.59 9.23 15.21
C ALA A 10 -54.08 9.39 15.41
N VAL A 11 -53.38 8.29 15.16
CA VAL A 11 -52.10 8.16 14.43
C VAL A 11 -51.03 9.22 14.69
N GLY A 12 -49.92 8.74 15.24
CA GLY A 12 -48.62 9.41 15.18
C GLY A 12 -47.50 8.46 15.60
N LEU A 13 -47.32 7.35 14.88
CA LEU A 13 -46.09 6.55 14.98
C LEU A 13 -44.94 7.41 14.45
N ALA A 14 -44.25 8.12 15.34
CA ALA A 14 -43.01 8.80 15.06
C ALA A 14 -41.94 7.72 14.78
N ALA A 15 -41.76 7.40 13.50
CA ALA A 15 -40.62 6.63 13.03
C ALA A 15 -39.37 7.49 13.21
N CYS A 16 -38.65 7.29 14.31
CA CYS A 16 -37.29 7.78 14.46
C CYS A 16 -36.41 7.07 13.42
N ALA A 17 -36.23 7.70 12.26
CA ALA A 17 -35.21 7.32 11.30
C ALA A 17 -33.84 7.56 11.94
N VAL A 18 -33.26 6.51 12.51
CA VAL A 18 -31.84 6.48 12.87
C VAL A 18 -31.06 6.49 11.57
N LEU A 19 -30.63 7.68 11.13
CA LEU A 19 -29.57 7.79 10.14
C LEU A 19 -28.31 7.17 10.75
N ALA A 20 -28.05 5.91 10.42
CA ALA A 20 -26.76 5.29 10.64
C ALA A 20 -25.75 5.99 9.73
N CYS A 21 -25.07 7.01 10.26
CA CYS A 21 -23.84 7.50 9.68
C CYS A 21 -22.82 6.36 9.72
N LEU A 22 -22.71 5.61 8.62
CA LEU A 22 -21.59 4.71 8.37
C LEU A 22 -20.34 5.57 8.18
N SER A 23 -19.77 6.05 9.28
CA SER A 23 -18.39 6.50 9.28
C SER A 23 -17.54 5.27 8.98
N ALA A 24 -17.16 5.10 7.71
CA ALA A 24 -16.14 4.13 7.34
C ALA A 24 -14.89 4.50 8.15
N CYS A 25 -14.60 3.74 9.21
CA CYS A 25 -13.33 3.83 9.90
C CYS A 25 -12.28 3.39 8.89
N SER A 26 -11.68 4.33 8.17
CA SER A 26 -10.46 4.09 7.43
C SER A 26 -9.42 3.71 8.46
N THR A 27 -9.15 2.41 8.61
CA THR A 27 -8.15 1.93 9.56
C THR A 27 -6.80 2.43 9.10
N VAL A 28 -6.32 3.49 9.76
CA VAL A 28 -4.97 3.99 9.59
C VAL A 28 -4.07 3.15 10.47
N SER A 29 -3.05 2.53 9.88
CA SER A 29 -2.01 1.82 10.61
C SER A 29 -0.66 2.38 10.22
N SER A 30 0.30 2.34 11.14
CA SER A 30 1.67 2.80 10.88
C SER A 30 2.66 1.85 11.50
N GLY A 31 3.86 1.78 10.93
CA GLY A 31 4.91 0.92 11.44
C GLY A 31 6.28 1.30 10.91
N MET A 32 7.26 0.51 11.34
CA MET A 32 8.66 0.64 10.96
C MET A 32 9.19 -0.71 10.51
N GLY A 33 10.17 -0.66 9.63
CA GLY A 33 10.97 -1.77 9.17
C GLY A 33 12.37 -1.28 8.83
N GLY A 34 13.18 -2.13 8.23
CA GLY A 34 14.53 -1.75 7.86
C GLY A 34 15.26 -2.83 7.10
N GLY A 35 16.52 -2.54 6.82
CA GLY A 35 17.41 -3.41 6.10
C GLY A 35 18.76 -2.76 5.88
N ASP A 36 19.60 -3.41 5.09
CA ASP A 36 20.91 -2.90 4.74
C ASP A 36 20.98 -2.62 3.24
N LEU A 37 21.44 -1.43 2.89
CA LEU A 37 21.80 -1.06 1.53
C LEU A 37 23.13 -1.71 1.17
N VAL A 38 23.10 -2.59 0.19
CA VAL A 38 24.27 -3.24 -0.37
C VAL A 38 24.60 -2.62 -1.72
N ARG A 39 25.86 -2.20 -1.89
CA ARG A 39 26.43 -1.74 -3.16
C ARG A 39 27.77 -2.42 -3.39
N HIS A 40 28.07 -2.69 -4.66
CA HIS A 40 29.30 -3.38 -5.03
C HIS A 40 30.54 -2.62 -4.54
N GLY A 41 31.41 -3.29 -3.77
CA GLY A 41 32.64 -2.72 -3.24
C GLY A 41 32.47 -1.68 -2.12
N LYS A 42 31.28 -1.56 -1.51
CA LYS A 42 31.03 -0.68 -0.36
C LYS A 42 30.56 -1.46 0.85
N ALA A 43 30.82 -0.92 2.04
CA ALA A 43 30.24 -1.45 3.27
C ALA A 43 28.70 -1.34 3.23
N ALA A 44 28.03 -2.27 3.88
CA ALA A 44 26.58 -2.22 4.06
C ALA A 44 26.20 -0.98 4.88
N GLU A 45 25.17 -0.26 4.43
CA GLU A 45 24.67 0.95 5.09
C GLU A 45 23.26 0.70 5.63
N PRO A 46 22.97 0.99 6.92
CA PRO A 46 21.66 0.72 7.49
C PRO A 46 20.60 1.64 6.90
N VAL A 47 19.40 1.09 6.71
CA VAL A 47 18.22 1.80 6.19
C VAL A 47 17.06 1.60 7.15
N LEU A 48 16.46 2.71 7.56
CA LEU A 48 15.19 2.71 8.28
C LEU A 48 14.06 2.94 7.29
N ILE A 49 12.99 2.15 7.38
CA ILE A 49 11.80 2.35 6.59
C ILE A 49 10.63 2.59 7.53
N SER A 50 9.84 3.64 7.28
CA SER A 50 8.59 3.89 7.97
C SER A 50 7.45 3.95 6.97
N TRP A 51 6.25 3.57 7.42
CA TRP A 51 5.07 3.58 6.57
C TRP A 51 3.83 3.98 7.35
N THR A 52 2.85 4.49 6.63
CA THR A 52 1.50 4.76 7.11
C THR A 52 0.52 4.26 6.07
N SER A 53 -0.25 3.26 6.43
CA SER A 53 -1.31 2.65 5.65
C SER A 53 -2.62 3.36 5.86
N GLN A 54 -3.43 3.36 4.81
CA GLN A 54 -4.81 3.82 4.75
C GLN A 54 -5.63 2.77 3.99
N ASN A 55 -6.95 2.97 3.91
CA ASN A 55 -7.85 2.11 3.12
C ASN A 55 -7.70 0.61 3.47
N GLY A 56 -7.63 0.29 4.77
CA GLY A 56 -7.54 -1.09 5.24
C GLY A 56 -6.19 -1.77 4.98
N GLY A 57 -5.12 -1.01 4.70
CA GLY A 57 -3.78 -1.57 4.46
C GLY A 57 -3.34 -1.58 3.00
N ILE A 58 -4.26 -1.30 2.06
CA ILE A 58 -4.02 -1.46 0.63
C ILE A 58 -3.13 -0.36 0.05
N SER A 59 -3.12 0.82 0.64
CA SER A 59 -2.37 1.96 0.10
C SER A 59 -1.86 2.84 1.22
N GLY A 60 -0.84 3.65 0.95
CA GLY A 60 -0.33 4.56 1.96
C GLY A 60 0.91 5.31 1.51
N SER A 61 1.60 5.90 2.50
CA SER A 61 2.89 6.56 2.31
C SER A 61 4.01 5.74 2.92
N MET A 62 5.17 5.77 2.28
CA MET A 62 6.39 5.12 2.76
C MET A 62 7.57 6.10 2.69
N THR A 63 8.43 6.02 3.70
CA THR A 63 9.68 6.76 3.78
C THR A 63 10.83 5.79 4.01
N ALA A 64 11.87 5.88 3.19
CA ALA A 64 13.14 5.18 3.40
C ALA A 64 14.24 6.20 3.73
N THR A 65 14.84 6.06 4.91
CA THR A 65 15.89 6.94 5.42
C THR A 65 17.22 6.21 5.40
N LEU A 66 18.09 6.65 4.51
CA LEU A 66 19.47 6.22 4.37
C LEU A 66 20.39 7.23 5.07
N PRO A 67 21.67 6.90 5.34
CA PRO A 67 22.59 7.83 6.01
C PRO A 67 22.79 9.18 5.29
N LYS A 68 22.58 9.22 3.97
CA LYS A 68 22.83 10.40 3.12
C LYS A 68 21.61 10.91 2.38
N ALA A 69 20.47 10.24 2.47
CA ALA A 69 19.31 10.57 1.66
C ALA A 69 18.01 10.04 2.29
N THR A 70 16.92 10.75 2.03
CA THR A 70 15.57 10.31 2.40
C THR A 70 14.72 10.22 1.13
N TYR A 71 14.09 9.07 0.94
CA TYR A 71 13.19 8.80 -0.18
C TYR A 71 11.77 8.70 0.36
N GLN A 72 10.83 9.34 -0.30
CA GLN A 72 9.42 9.37 0.10
C GLN A 72 8.51 9.15 -1.09
N GLY A 73 7.37 8.51 -0.87
CA GLY A 73 6.39 8.26 -1.90
C GLY A 73 5.24 7.40 -1.42
N HIS A 74 4.44 6.93 -2.37
CA HIS A 74 3.29 6.08 -2.09
C HIS A 74 3.67 4.61 -2.25
N PHE A 75 2.98 3.76 -1.48
CA PHE A 75 2.95 2.33 -1.72
C PHE A 75 1.53 1.87 -2.00
N PHE A 76 1.43 0.73 -2.66
CA PHE A 76 0.20 0.08 -3.01
C PHE A 76 0.34 -1.45 -2.90
N GLN A 77 -0.60 -2.09 -2.25
CA GLN A 77 -0.72 -3.54 -2.18
C GLN A 77 -1.58 -4.03 -3.33
N ILE A 78 -1.01 -4.91 -4.14
CA ILE A 78 -1.75 -5.58 -5.20
C ILE A 78 -2.74 -6.56 -4.55
N THR A 79 -3.98 -6.44 -4.97
CA THR A 79 -5.12 -7.29 -4.61
C THR A 79 -5.76 -7.85 -5.88
N GLN A 80 -6.64 -8.83 -5.74
CA GLN A 80 -7.41 -9.36 -6.88
C GLN A 80 -8.30 -8.31 -7.56
N GLN A 81 -8.63 -7.22 -6.86
CA GLN A 81 -9.48 -6.12 -7.35
C GLN A 81 -8.67 -4.94 -7.90
N THR A 82 -7.34 -5.02 -7.91
CA THR A 82 -6.51 -3.92 -8.41
C THR A 82 -6.81 -3.70 -9.89
N GLU A 83 -7.00 -2.45 -10.29
CA GLU A 83 -7.11 -2.03 -11.69
C GLU A 83 -5.76 -1.50 -12.18
N ARG A 84 -5.51 -1.57 -13.49
CA ARG A 84 -4.20 -1.24 -14.09
C ARG A 84 -3.81 0.21 -13.83
N GLU A 85 -4.81 1.09 -13.83
CA GLU A 85 -4.69 2.53 -13.62
C GLU A 85 -4.18 2.85 -12.20
N GLY A 86 -4.52 2.01 -11.22
CA GLY A 86 -4.09 2.18 -9.83
C GLY A 86 -2.59 1.91 -9.61
N VAL A 87 -1.95 1.16 -10.50
CA VAL A 87 -0.51 0.85 -10.42
C VAL A 87 0.36 1.70 -11.35
N ALA A 88 -0.25 2.47 -12.26
CA ALA A 88 0.49 3.30 -13.21
C ALA A 88 1.53 4.25 -12.56
N PRO A 89 1.22 4.94 -11.43
CA PRO A 89 2.18 5.84 -10.78
C PRO A 89 3.42 5.14 -10.22
N LEU A 90 3.40 3.81 -10.06
CA LEU A 90 4.55 3.05 -9.58
C LEU A 90 5.68 2.96 -10.61
N TRP A 91 5.38 3.28 -11.87
CA TRP A 91 6.36 3.26 -12.97
C TRP A 91 7.03 4.62 -13.21
N ASP A 92 6.62 5.69 -12.51
CA ASP A 92 7.22 7.02 -12.68
C ASP A 92 8.75 7.00 -12.43
N GLY A 93 9.54 7.30 -13.45
CA GLY A 93 11.00 7.27 -13.39
C GLY A 93 11.65 5.90 -13.62
N TRP A 94 10.85 4.89 -14.00
CA TRP A 94 11.29 3.54 -14.33
C TRP A 94 10.73 3.09 -15.68
N THR A 95 11.40 2.14 -16.34
CA THR A 95 10.78 1.43 -17.46
C THR A 95 9.59 0.63 -16.94
N GLU A 96 8.46 0.67 -17.64
CA GLU A 96 7.30 -0.17 -17.29
C GLU A 96 7.68 -1.66 -17.34
N GLY A 97 7.30 -2.39 -16.29
CA GLY A 97 7.63 -3.79 -16.13
C GLY A 97 8.92 -4.02 -15.32
N TRP A 98 9.02 -5.22 -14.74
CA TRP A 98 10.14 -5.62 -13.87
C TRP A 98 11.27 -6.31 -14.64
N THR A 99 11.44 -6.00 -15.93
CA THR A 99 12.37 -6.70 -16.84
C THR A 99 13.84 -6.44 -16.49
N ASP A 100 14.14 -5.27 -15.95
CA ASP A 100 15.46 -4.82 -15.52
C ASP A 100 15.81 -5.20 -14.07
N TRP A 101 14.83 -5.73 -13.33
CA TRP A 101 14.99 -6.15 -11.95
C TRP A 101 14.22 -7.46 -11.71
N PRO A 102 14.78 -8.62 -12.09
CA PRO A 102 14.12 -9.90 -11.92
C PRO A 102 14.06 -10.30 -10.43
N TYR A 103 12.87 -10.58 -9.91
CA TYR A 103 12.65 -11.27 -8.62
C TYR A 103 11.77 -12.51 -8.74
N TRP A 104 11.02 -12.61 -9.85
CA TRP A 104 9.86 -13.47 -9.92
C TRP A 104 10.26 -14.72 -10.70
N GLY A 105 10.12 -15.88 -10.06
CA GLY A 105 10.53 -17.17 -10.61
C GLY A 105 10.01 -17.40 -12.02
N TRP A 106 10.93 -17.80 -12.91
CA TRP A 106 10.74 -18.50 -14.18
C TRP A 106 9.50 -18.11 -15.01
N GLY A 107 9.75 -17.29 -16.04
CA GLY A 107 8.81 -17.01 -17.12
C GLY A 107 9.29 -15.80 -17.90
N GLY A 108 10.14 -16.02 -18.90
CA GLY A 108 10.62 -14.95 -19.77
C GLY A 108 9.46 -14.29 -20.49
N ALA A 109 9.52 -12.97 -20.64
CA ALA A 109 8.84 -12.15 -21.65
C ALA A 109 7.40 -12.53 -22.10
N ASP A 110 6.62 -13.24 -21.29
CA ASP A 110 5.25 -13.57 -21.64
C ASP A 110 4.39 -12.36 -21.32
N THR A 111 3.70 -11.91 -22.37
CA THR A 111 2.80 -10.75 -22.41
C THR A 111 2.01 -10.61 -21.11
N TYR A 112 2.23 -9.51 -20.39
CA TYR A 112 1.54 -9.14 -19.16
C TYR A 112 0.03 -9.13 -19.39
N VAL A 113 -0.67 -10.22 -19.06
CA VAL A 113 -2.11 -10.19 -18.92
C VAL A 113 -2.39 -9.71 -17.50
N TRP A 114 -3.06 -8.54 -17.37
CA TRP A 114 -3.36 -7.90 -16.08
C TRP A 114 -4.00 -8.85 -15.05
N ARG A 115 -4.80 -9.81 -15.52
CA ARG A 115 -5.43 -10.85 -14.70
C ARG A 115 -4.41 -11.78 -14.01
N ASP A 116 -3.34 -12.16 -14.70
CA ASP A 116 -2.25 -12.95 -14.08
C ASP A 116 -1.50 -12.12 -13.04
N PHE A 117 -1.39 -10.80 -13.26
CA PHE A 117 -0.78 -9.88 -12.31
C PHE A 117 -1.61 -9.76 -11.02
N THR A 118 -2.92 -9.59 -11.06
CA THR A 118 -3.70 -9.46 -9.81
C THR A 118 -3.81 -10.77 -9.03
N ILE A 119 -3.90 -11.91 -9.71
CA ILE A 119 -4.01 -13.24 -9.08
C ILE A 119 -2.67 -13.67 -8.47
N ARG A 120 -1.56 -13.58 -9.22
CA ARG A 120 -0.24 -14.06 -8.76
C ARG A 120 0.41 -13.10 -7.75
N TYR A 121 0.01 -11.83 -7.76
CA TYR A 121 0.64 -10.79 -6.95
C TYR A 121 -0.23 -10.31 -5.78
N SER A 122 -1.33 -11.01 -5.46
CA SER A 122 -2.08 -10.75 -4.23
C SER A 122 -1.15 -10.81 -3.02
N GLY A 123 -1.13 -9.74 -2.21
CA GLY A 123 -0.24 -9.64 -1.04
C GLY A 123 1.18 -9.13 -1.35
N LYS A 124 1.45 -8.71 -2.59
CA LYS A 124 2.65 -7.95 -2.91
C LYS A 124 2.39 -6.46 -2.68
N VAL A 125 3.37 -5.77 -2.13
CA VAL A 125 3.35 -4.31 -2.00
C VAL A 125 4.44 -3.73 -2.88
N LEU A 126 4.05 -2.74 -3.67
CA LEU A 126 4.95 -1.97 -4.51
C LEU A 126 5.02 -0.55 -3.99
N ALA A 127 6.20 0.06 -4.03
CA ALA A 127 6.37 1.47 -3.70
C ALA A 127 7.28 2.15 -4.72
N ASN A 128 7.01 3.40 -5.02
CA ASN A 128 7.89 4.24 -5.82
C ASN A 128 8.14 5.55 -5.06
N LEU A 129 9.39 5.73 -4.65
CA LEU A 129 9.85 6.75 -3.74
C LEU A 129 10.86 7.65 -4.45
N ARG A 130 10.94 8.90 -4.03
CA ARG A 130 11.88 9.87 -4.58
C ARG A 130 12.50 10.74 -3.52
N THR A 131 13.71 11.21 -3.77
CA THR A 131 14.32 12.30 -3.01
C THR A 131 13.79 13.65 -3.52
N PRO A 132 13.92 14.74 -2.76
CA PRO A 132 13.63 16.10 -3.25
C PRO A 132 14.46 16.49 -4.50
N GLY A 133 15.65 15.90 -4.65
CA GLY A 133 16.52 16.09 -5.81
C GLY A 133 16.19 15.22 -7.02
N GLY A 134 15.08 14.47 -6.99
CA GLY A 134 14.59 13.68 -8.12
C GLY A 134 15.27 12.32 -8.32
N GLN A 135 16.02 11.82 -7.34
CA GLN A 135 16.54 10.44 -7.38
C GLN A 135 15.44 9.46 -6.98
N HIS A 136 15.30 8.36 -7.72
CA HIS A 136 14.24 7.38 -7.49
C HIS A 136 14.70 6.15 -6.70
N MET A 137 13.76 5.56 -5.96
CA MET A 137 13.87 4.25 -5.33
C MET A 137 12.55 3.53 -5.52
N ARG A 138 12.57 2.29 -5.99
CA ARG A 138 11.36 1.44 -6.05
C ARG A 138 11.50 0.26 -5.12
N CYS A 139 10.40 -0.15 -4.50
CA CYS A 139 10.35 -1.30 -3.62
C CYS A 139 9.37 -2.35 -4.14
N ARG A 140 9.74 -3.61 -3.92
CA ARG A 140 8.90 -4.79 -4.11
C ARG A 140 8.93 -5.58 -2.81
N LEU A 141 7.78 -5.73 -2.20
CA LEU A 141 7.63 -6.37 -0.89
C LEU A 141 6.60 -7.49 -0.98
N HIS A 142 6.74 -8.48 -0.13
CA HIS A 142 5.82 -9.58 0.02
C HIS A 142 5.34 -9.62 1.47
N MET A 143 4.05 -9.43 1.66
CA MET A 143 3.45 -9.44 2.99
C MET A 143 3.36 -10.87 3.51
N ALA A 144 3.80 -11.09 4.75
CA ALA A 144 3.64 -12.37 5.42
C ALA A 144 2.16 -12.64 5.76
N ASP A 145 1.43 -11.59 6.15
CA ASP A 145 -0.03 -11.58 6.28
C ASP A 145 -0.65 -10.48 5.40
N PRO A 146 -0.98 -10.80 4.14
CA PRO A 146 -1.59 -9.86 3.20
C PRO A 146 -2.88 -9.20 3.68
N ALA A 147 -3.68 -9.87 4.52
CA ALA A 147 -4.96 -9.32 4.98
C ALA A 147 -4.77 -8.15 5.95
N ARG A 148 -3.61 -8.08 6.62
CA ARG A 148 -3.21 -6.99 7.51
C ARG A 148 -2.35 -5.93 6.81
N GLY A 149 -2.07 -6.11 5.52
CA GLY A 149 -1.19 -5.27 4.72
C GLY A 149 0.19 -5.11 5.33
N MET A 150 0.77 -3.90 5.27
CA MET A 150 2.09 -3.62 5.84
C MET A 150 2.20 -3.95 7.35
N ALA A 151 1.09 -3.90 8.09
CA ALA A 151 1.07 -4.26 9.51
C ALA A 151 1.17 -5.78 9.77
N GLY A 152 1.00 -6.58 8.72
CA GLY A 152 1.19 -8.03 8.74
C GLY A 152 2.66 -8.46 8.64
N GLY A 153 3.57 -7.50 8.49
CA GLY A 153 5.00 -7.75 8.29
C GLY A 153 5.32 -8.36 6.93
N GLY A 154 6.59 -8.63 6.70
CA GLY A 154 7.06 -9.25 5.46
C GLY A 154 8.48 -8.87 5.10
N ASP A 155 8.86 -9.22 3.88
CA ASP A 155 10.20 -8.98 3.36
C ASP A 155 10.18 -8.61 1.89
N GLY A 156 11.30 -8.12 1.39
CA GLY A 156 11.47 -7.86 -0.02
C GLY A 156 12.69 -7.01 -0.29
N GLU A 157 12.65 -6.28 -1.38
CA GLU A 157 13.78 -5.48 -1.83
C GLU A 157 13.38 -4.06 -2.23
N CYS A 158 14.28 -3.12 -2.02
CA CYS A 158 14.21 -1.78 -2.60
C CYS A 158 15.45 -1.52 -3.46
N GLN A 159 15.26 -1.08 -4.69
CA GLN A 159 16.32 -0.73 -5.62
C GLN A 159 16.42 0.77 -5.75
N LEU A 160 17.65 1.29 -5.67
CA LEU A 160 17.94 2.68 -5.96
C LEU A 160 18.22 2.86 -7.45
N GLN A 161 17.79 3.99 -8.00
CA GLN A 161 18.20 4.44 -9.32
C GLN A 161 19.74 4.59 -9.35
N GLY A 162 20.39 4.06 -10.39
CA GLY A 162 21.85 3.99 -10.46
C GLY A 162 22.48 2.84 -9.65
N GLY A 163 21.66 1.97 -9.05
CA GLY A 163 22.10 0.69 -8.47
C GLY A 163 22.25 0.69 -6.95
N GLY A 164 22.30 -0.52 -6.39
CA GLY A 164 22.22 -0.79 -4.97
C GLY A 164 20.86 -1.35 -4.59
N ILE A 165 20.89 -2.38 -3.74
CA ILE A 165 19.71 -3.12 -3.29
C ILE A 165 19.65 -3.07 -1.77
N ILE A 166 18.47 -2.82 -1.24
CA ILE A 166 18.15 -2.93 0.17
C ILE A 166 17.33 -4.19 0.35
N HIS A 167 17.73 -5.10 1.23
CA HIS A 167 16.90 -6.22 1.65
C HIS A 167 16.03 -5.77 2.82
N ALA A 168 14.78 -5.40 2.53
CA ALA A 168 13.86 -4.80 3.48
C ALA A 168 13.07 -5.86 4.26
N ARG A 169 12.79 -5.58 5.53
CA ARG A 169 11.95 -6.38 6.43
C ARG A 169 11.04 -5.49 7.27
N PHE A 170 9.83 -5.95 7.53
CA PHE A 170 8.76 -5.24 8.25
C PHE A 170 8.08 -6.16 9.26
#